data_AF-A0AA95B7W3-F1
#
_entry.id   AF-A0AA95B7W3-F1
#
_cell.length_a   1.000
_cell.length_b   1.000
_cell.length_c   1.000
_cell.angle_alpha   90.00
_cell.angle_beta   90.00
_cell.angle_gamma   90.00
#
_symmetry.space_group_name_H-M   'P 1'
#
loop_
_entity.id
_entity.type
_entity.pdbx_description
1 polymer ?
#
loop_
_entity_poly.entity_id
_entity_poly.type
_entity_poly.pdbx_seq_one_letter_code
_entity_poly.pdbx_strand_id
1 'polypeptide(L)'
;MKINNLGPSGINPYKNQMKQQQAAKANQTKSDQVEISSKAKELQERSQFAEARQEKIAKLKVSLENGTYQVDSKAVANKMIDYYFNK
;
A
#
# COMPACT_ATOMS: atom_id res chain seq x y z
N MET A 1 9.73 -30.16 69.00
CA MET A 1 9.56 -30.47 67.56
C MET A 1 9.59 -29.16 66.78
N LYS A 2 10.44 -29.05 65.74
CA LYS A 2 10.52 -27.85 64.88
C LYS A 2 9.60 -28.07 63.67
N ILE A 3 8.65 -27.16 63.45
CA ILE A 3 7.71 -27.20 62.33
C ILE A 3 8.19 -26.20 61.29
N ASN A 4 8.58 -26.68 60.11
CA ASN A 4 8.93 -25.82 58.97
C ASN A 4 7.67 -25.51 58.16
N ASN A 5 7.31 -24.24 58.07
CA ASN A 5 6.19 -23.78 57.24
C ASN A 5 6.62 -23.77 55.76
N LEU A 6 6.18 -24.77 54.99
CA LEU A 6 6.29 -24.74 53.53
C LEU A 6 5.21 -23.77 53.01
N GLY A 7 5.62 -22.53 52.70
CA GLY A 7 4.76 -21.55 52.04
C GLY A 7 4.25 -22.06 50.68
N PRO A 8 3.21 -21.42 50.11
CA PRO A 8 2.54 -21.90 48.91
C PRO A 8 3.55 -22.07 47.77
N SER A 9 3.69 -23.31 47.33
CA SER A 9 4.69 -23.73 46.35
C SER A 9 4.41 -23.08 44.99
N GLY A 10 5.34 -22.25 44.50
CA GLY A 10 5.66 -22.04 43.08
C GLY A 10 4.59 -21.54 42.10
N ILE A 11 3.32 -21.38 42.50
CA ILE A 11 2.24 -20.97 41.60
C ILE A 11 2.21 -19.45 41.56
N ASN A 12 2.97 -18.86 40.63
CA ASN A 12 2.86 -17.44 40.32
C ASN A 12 1.81 -17.24 39.22
N PRO A 13 0.58 -16.78 39.53
CA PRO A 13 -0.52 -16.69 38.57
C PRO A 13 -0.22 -15.73 37.41
N TYR A 14 0.65 -14.74 37.62
CA TYR A 14 1.03 -13.78 36.58
C TYR A 14 1.89 -14.42 35.47
N LYS A 15 2.70 -15.43 35.78
CA LYS A 15 3.49 -16.14 34.76
C LYS A 15 2.59 -16.95 33.81
N ASN A 16 1.48 -17.47 34.32
CA ASN A 16 0.51 -18.21 33.50
C ASN A 16 -0.26 -17.29 32.54
N GLN A 17 -0.59 -16.06 32.97
CA GLN A 17 -1.19 -15.06 32.09
C GLN A 17 -0.25 -14.63 30.96
N MET A 18 1.04 -14.43 31.24
CA MET A 18 2.02 -14.10 30.19
C MET A 18 2.19 -15.23 29.16
N LYS A 19 2.17 -16.50 29.60
CA LYS A 19 2.19 -17.66 28.70
C LYS A 19 0.91 -17.75 27.83
N GLN A 20 -0.26 -17.48 28.41
CA GLN A 20 -1.52 -17.46 27.66
C GLN A 20 -1.55 -16.33 26.61
N GLN A 21 -1.03 -15.14 26.92
CA GLN A 21 -0.91 -14.05 25.94
C GLN A 21 0.06 -14.38 24.79
N GLN A 22 1.15 -15.09 25.05
CA GLN A 22 2.07 -15.54 23.99
C GLN A 22 1.43 -16.63 23.11
N ALA A 23 0.69 -17.57 23.70
CA ALA A 23 -0.06 -18.58 22.95
C ALA A 23 -1.20 -17.97 22.10
N ALA A 24 -1.84 -16.90 22.58
CA ALA A 24 -2.86 -16.18 21.82
C ALA A 24 -2.31 -15.44 20.59
N LYS A 25 -1.05 -14.97 20.63
CA LYS A 25 -0.37 -14.37 19.46
C LYS A 25 0.05 -15.43 18.43
N ALA A 26 0.40 -16.63 18.86
CA ALA A 26 0.74 -17.74 17.96
C ALA A 26 -0.50 -18.29 17.22
N ASN A 27 -1.69 -18.10 17.79
CA ASN A 27 -2.98 -18.49 17.20
C ASN A 27 -3.69 -17.35 16.46
N GLN A 28 -2.99 -16.27 16.08
CA GLN A 28 -3.56 -15.32 15.12
C GLN A 28 -3.77 -16.05 13.80
N THR A 29 -5.04 -16.30 13.48
CA THR A 29 -5.49 -16.75 12.16
C THR A 29 -4.86 -15.85 11.12
N LYS A 30 -4.04 -16.42 10.23
CA LYS A 30 -3.49 -15.68 9.09
C LYS A 30 -4.67 -15.05 8.34
N SER A 31 -4.76 -13.73 8.36
CA SER A 31 -5.73 -13.01 7.56
C SER A 31 -5.34 -13.14 6.09
N ASP A 32 -6.33 -13.23 5.20
CA ASP A 32 -6.07 -13.15 3.77
C ASP A 32 -5.37 -11.82 3.46
N GLN A 33 -4.18 -11.91 2.84
CA GLN A 33 -3.41 -10.76 2.38
C GLN A 33 -3.29 -10.82 0.86
N VAL A 34 -3.61 -9.72 0.21
CA VAL A 34 -3.43 -9.55 -1.24
C VAL A 34 -2.17 -8.71 -1.45
N GLU A 35 -1.13 -9.32 -2.01
CA GLU A 35 0.11 -8.62 -2.36
C GLU A 35 0.17 -8.28 -3.85
N ILE A 36 0.67 -7.10 -4.18
CA ILE A 36 0.98 -6.74 -5.57
C ILE A 36 2.19 -7.57 -6.02
N SER A 37 2.03 -8.32 -7.12
CA SER A 37 3.11 -9.15 -7.66
C SER A 37 4.38 -8.35 -7.97
N SER A 38 5.55 -8.98 -7.82
CA SER A 38 6.85 -8.37 -8.15
C SER A 38 6.88 -7.80 -9.57
N LYS A 39 6.37 -8.58 -10.55
CA LYS A 39 6.23 -8.16 -11.94
C LYS A 39 5.34 -6.92 -12.12
N ALA A 40 4.25 -6.80 -11.36
CA ALA A 40 3.40 -5.61 -11.40
C ALA A 40 4.09 -4.39 -10.80
N LYS A 41 4.94 -4.55 -9.78
CA LYS A 41 5.76 -3.47 -9.23
C LYS A 41 6.81 -2.99 -10.24
N GLU A 42 7.47 -3.91 -10.94
CA GLU A 42 8.41 -3.58 -12.02
C GLU A 42 7.71 -2.79 -13.15
N LEU A 43 6.50 -3.20 -13.57
CA LEU A 43 5.72 -2.46 -14.57
C LEU A 43 5.22 -1.09 -14.06
N GLN A 44 5.08 -0.92 -12.75
CA GLN A 44 4.69 0.34 -12.12
C GLN A 44 5.85 1.35 -12.12
N GLU A 45 7.10 0.93 -12.31
CA GLU A 45 8.26 1.82 -12.48
C GLU A 45 8.21 2.54 -13.84
N ARG A 46 7.16 3.35 -14.04
CA ARG A 46 6.94 4.29 -15.14
C ARG A 46 7.89 5.51 -15.07
N SER A 47 9.01 5.39 -14.38
CA SER A 47 9.97 6.50 -14.20
C SER A 47 10.54 6.99 -15.53
N GLN A 48 10.63 6.12 -16.54
CA GLN A 48 11.17 6.44 -17.86
C GLN A 48 10.36 7.50 -18.63
N PHE A 49 9.07 7.69 -18.33
CA PHE A 49 8.24 8.68 -19.03
C PHE A 49 8.22 10.06 -18.34
N ALA A 50 8.94 10.22 -17.23
CA ALA A 50 8.89 11.45 -16.43
C ALA A 50 9.42 12.66 -17.20
N GLU A 51 10.57 12.54 -17.87
CA GLU A 51 11.20 13.65 -18.63
C GLU A 51 10.37 14.07 -19.84
N ALA A 52 9.95 13.12 -20.67
CA ALA A 52 9.08 13.40 -21.82
C ALA A 52 7.74 14.05 -21.39
N ARG A 53 7.23 13.66 -20.21
CA ARG A 53 6.02 14.27 -19.63
C ARG A 53 6.28 15.69 -19.15
N GLN A 54 7.43 15.96 -18.53
CA GLN A 54 7.81 17.31 -18.08
C GLN A 54 7.93 18.27 -19.27
N GLU A 55 8.60 17.86 -20.34
CA GLU A 55 8.73 18.69 -21.55
C GLU A 55 7.36 19.00 -22.17
N LYS A 56 6.48 18.00 -22.26
CA LYS A 56 5.11 18.19 -22.74
C LYS A 56 4.32 19.18 -21.88
N ILE A 57 4.44 19.09 -20.56
CA ILE A 57 3.78 20.02 -19.63
C ILE A 57 4.32 21.44 -19.82
N ALA A 58 5.63 21.62 -19.97
CA ALA A 58 6.23 22.94 -20.18
C ALA A 58 5.68 23.60 -21.45
N LYS A 59 5.61 22.86 -22.58
CA LYS A 59 5.03 23.36 -23.83
C LYS A 59 3.56 23.78 -23.67
N LEU A 60 2.76 22.97 -22.97
CA LEU A 60 1.36 23.28 -22.72
C LEU A 60 1.18 24.54 -21.87
N LYS A 61 2.01 24.74 -20.84
CA LYS A 61 1.98 25.95 -20.01
C LYS A 61 2.23 27.20 -20.84
N VAL A 62 3.26 27.19 -21.68
CA VAL A 62 3.58 28.31 -22.58
C VAL A 62 2.41 28.60 -23.54
N SER A 63 1.80 27.58 -24.14
CA SER A 63 0.63 27.77 -25.00
C SER A 63 -0.58 28.37 -24.25
N LEU A 64 -0.76 28.01 -22.99
CA LEU A 64 -1.84 28.52 -22.14
C LEU A 64 -1.61 29.99 -21.77
N GLU A 65 -0.40 30.34 -21.34
CA GLU A 65 0.01 31.71 -21.00
C GLU A 65 -0.10 32.64 -22.22
N ASN A 66 0.29 32.16 -23.40
CA ASN A 66 0.18 32.92 -24.65
C ASN A 66 -1.26 32.96 -25.22
N GLY A 67 -2.23 32.29 -24.59
CA GLY A 67 -3.62 32.23 -25.04
C GLY A 67 -3.82 31.47 -26.37
N THR A 68 -2.83 30.69 -26.81
CA THR A 68 -2.86 29.93 -28.07
C THR A 68 -3.33 28.48 -27.89
N TYR A 69 -3.59 28.07 -26.65
CA TYR A 69 -4.12 26.74 -26.36
C TYR A 69 -5.59 26.63 -26.78
N GLN A 70 -5.86 25.76 -27.75
CA GLN A 70 -7.19 25.48 -28.27
C GLN A 70 -7.61 24.07 -27.84
N VAL A 71 -8.80 23.98 -27.22
CA VAL A 71 -9.36 22.69 -26.81
C VAL A 71 -10.04 22.03 -28.01
N ASP A 72 -9.44 20.95 -28.52
CA ASP A 72 -10.07 20.13 -29.55
C ASP A 72 -11.07 19.14 -28.92
N SER A 73 -12.36 19.48 -29.01
CA SER A 73 -13.45 18.67 -28.48
C SER A 73 -13.56 17.29 -29.14
N LYS A 74 -13.19 17.17 -30.42
CA LYS A 74 -13.22 15.90 -31.14
C LYS A 74 -12.08 15.00 -30.68
N ALA A 75 -10.88 15.56 -30.49
CA ALA A 75 -9.75 14.84 -29.92
C ALA A 75 -10.06 14.35 -28.49
N VAL A 76 -10.74 15.15 -27.67
CA VAL A 76 -11.17 14.75 -26.32
C VAL A 76 -12.13 13.57 -26.38
N ALA A 77 -13.17 13.64 -27.21
CA ALA A 77 -14.14 12.56 -27.36
C ALA A 77 -13.47 11.25 -27.84
N ASN A 78 -12.60 11.34 -28.86
CA ASN A 78 -11.85 10.19 -29.35
C ASN A 78 -10.98 9.58 -28.25
N LYS A 79 -10.26 10.41 -27.48
CA LYS A 79 -9.42 9.94 -26.37
C LYS A 79 -10.21 9.26 -25.27
N MET A 80 -11.41 9.76 -24.96
CA MET A 80 -12.31 9.11 -24.00
C MET A 80 -12.73 7.74 -24.51
N ILE A 81 -13.16 7.67 -25.77
CA ILE A 81 -13.57 6.39 -26.37
C ILE A 81 -12.42 5.40 -26.37
N ASP A 82 -11.23 5.84 -26.81
CA ASP A 82 -10.04 5.00 -26.85
C ASP A 82 -9.68 4.47 -25.46
N TYR A 83 -9.68 5.33 -24.45
CA TYR A 83 -9.30 4.95 -23.09
C TYR A 83 -10.25 3.91 -22.47
N TYR A 84 -11.56 4.04 -22.70
CA TYR A 84 -12.55 3.18 -22.05
C TYR A 84 -12.94 1.96 -22.87
N PHE A 85 -12.91 2.03 -24.20
CA PHE A 85 -13.50 1.01 -25.08
C PHE A 85 -12.48 0.33 -26.00
N ASN A 86 -11.36 0.99 -26.34
CA ASN A 86 -10.33 0.39 -27.20
C ASN A 86 -9.14 -0.05 -26.34
N LYS A 87 -9.18 -1.31 -25.89
CA LYS A 87 -8.19 -1.90 -24.99
C LYS A 87 -6.99 -2.48 -25.75
#